data_AF-A0A0N4YTT6-F1
#
_entry.id   AF-A0A0N4YTT6-F1
#
_cell.length_a   1.000
_cell.length_b   1.000
_cell.length_c   1.000
_cell.angle_alpha   90.00
_cell.angle_beta   90.00
_cell.angle_gamma   90.00
#
_symmetry.space_group_name_H-M   'P 1'
#
loop_
_entity.id
_entity.type
_entity.pdbx_description
1 polymer ?
#
loop_
_entity_poly.entity_id
_entity_poly.type
_entity_poly.pdbx_seq_one_letter_code
_entity_poly.pdbx_strand_id
1 'polypeptide(L)'
;MRSISSGNCSGSLRKDRFSKLEKEHLNKWLTIQTTCLIVVCENLVNRLRRKFFKAILHQDIAWFDKNNSGELATKLFDNLERIKEGTGEKIGLTIQYIAQSLGGFAIAFVFSWKLTLIMMSLTPFMIVCGSFMAKRAALVTKEEAKKYAEAGRVAEEALTSMKTVIAFNGQQY
;
A
#
# COMPACT_ATOMS: atom_id res chain seq x y z
N MET A 1 32.48 -5.22 -52.29
CA MET A 1 31.50 -5.70 -51.29
C MET A 1 31.56 -4.94 -49.96
N ARG A 2 31.78 -3.61 -49.94
CA ARG A 2 31.70 -2.76 -48.72
C ARG A 2 31.42 -1.31 -49.13
N SER A 3 30.15 -0.88 -49.25
CA SER A 3 29.83 0.56 -49.34
C SER A 3 28.35 0.96 -49.12
N ILE A 4 27.51 0.12 -48.50
CA ILE A 4 26.08 0.46 -48.23
C ILE A 4 25.82 0.71 -46.72
N SER A 5 26.81 0.50 -45.85
CA SER A 5 26.59 0.54 -44.39
C SER A 5 26.72 1.92 -43.73
N SER A 6 27.24 2.95 -44.41
CA SER A 6 27.48 4.26 -43.79
C SER A 6 26.25 5.18 -43.76
N GLY A 7 25.30 5.01 -44.69
CA GLY A 7 24.06 5.79 -44.74
C GLY A 7 23.02 5.40 -43.68
N ASN A 8 22.96 4.12 -43.29
CA ASN A 8 21.98 3.62 -42.32
C ASN A 8 22.34 3.93 -40.86
N CYS A 9 23.63 4.20 -40.60
CA CYS A 9 24.16 4.45 -39.25
C CYS A 9 23.80 5.85 -38.71
N SER A 10 23.70 6.87 -39.58
CA SER A 10 23.25 8.22 -39.17
C SER A 10 21.74 8.29 -38.87
N GLY A 11 20.94 7.45 -39.54
CA GLY A 11 19.49 7.34 -39.32
C GLY A 11 19.15 6.62 -38.01
N SER A 12 19.86 5.53 -37.68
CA SER A 12 19.67 4.81 -36.42
C SER A 12 20.06 5.67 -35.22
N LEU A 13 21.23 6.32 -35.24
CA LEU A 13 21.70 7.19 -34.14
C LEU A 13 20.76 8.38 -33.86
N ARG A 14 20.05 8.88 -34.87
CA ARG A 14 19.05 9.96 -34.70
C ARG A 14 17.76 9.44 -34.09
N LYS A 15 17.30 8.24 -34.48
CA LYS A 15 16.11 7.58 -33.92
C LYS A 15 16.37 7.12 -32.48
N ASP A 16 17.58 6.65 -32.20
CA ASP A 16 18.04 6.30 -30.85
C ASP A 16 18.09 7.55 -29.96
N ARG A 17 18.66 8.67 -30.44
CA ARG A 17 18.60 9.94 -29.69
C ARG A 17 17.19 10.45 -29.47
N PHE A 18 16.30 10.32 -30.44
CA PHE A 18 14.91 10.74 -30.30
C PHE A 18 14.16 9.90 -29.27
N SER A 19 14.30 8.57 -29.33
CA SER A 19 13.73 7.67 -28.31
C SER A 19 14.32 7.91 -26.92
N LYS A 20 15.60 8.30 -26.84
CA LYS A 20 16.29 8.64 -25.59
C LYS A 20 15.77 9.96 -24.99
N LEU A 21 15.53 10.96 -25.83
CA LEU A 21 14.94 12.24 -25.42
C LEU A 21 13.48 12.09 -24.98
N GLU A 22 12.70 11.27 -25.68
CA GLU A 22 11.32 10.98 -25.29
C GLU A 22 11.26 10.22 -23.96
N LYS A 23 12.14 9.23 -23.77
CA LYS A 23 12.31 8.53 -22.48
C LYS A 23 12.77 9.46 -21.36
N GLU A 24 13.70 10.38 -21.63
CA GLU A 24 14.10 11.38 -20.64
C GLU A 24 12.97 12.32 -20.27
N HIS A 25 12.17 12.78 -21.24
CA HIS A 25 11.00 13.60 -20.96
C HIS A 25 9.96 12.83 -20.14
N LEU A 26 9.67 11.57 -20.49
CA LEU A 26 8.78 10.72 -19.70
C LEU A 26 9.31 10.52 -18.27
N ASN A 27 10.60 10.27 -18.10
CA ASN A 27 11.21 10.10 -16.77
C ASN A 27 11.15 11.39 -15.95
N LYS A 28 11.40 12.55 -16.58
CA LYS A 28 11.26 13.85 -15.92
C LYS A 28 9.80 14.10 -15.50
N TRP A 29 8.83 13.79 -16.35
CA TRP A 29 7.41 13.90 -15.99
C TRP A 29 7.02 12.99 -14.82
N LEU A 30 7.53 11.76 -14.81
CA LEU A 30 7.28 10.80 -13.73
C LEU A 30 7.85 11.28 -12.39
N THR A 31 9.09 11.80 -12.38
CA THR A 31 9.71 12.31 -11.16
C THR A 31 9.05 13.59 -10.65
N ILE A 32 8.58 14.47 -11.54
CA ILE A 32 7.82 15.67 -11.17
C ILE A 32 6.50 15.28 -10.49
N GLN A 33 5.78 14.30 -11.03
CA GLN A 33 4.50 13.85 -10.45
C GLN A 33 4.71 13.24 -9.06
N THR A 34 5.70 12.37 -8.88
CA THR A 34 5.94 11.70 -7.59
C THR A 34 6.46 12.67 -6.52
N THR A 35 7.38 13.55 -6.88
CA THR A 35 7.90 14.58 -5.95
C THR A 35 6.81 15.55 -5.51
N CYS A 36 5.95 16.00 -6.44
CA CYS A 36 4.80 16.85 -6.12
C CYS A 36 3.90 16.20 -5.06
N LEU A 37 3.57 14.92 -5.23
CA LEU A 37 2.73 14.19 -4.27
C LEU A 37 3.40 14.01 -2.91
N ILE A 38 4.69 13.71 -2.87
CA ILE A 38 5.45 13.59 -1.61
C ILE A 38 5.42 14.91 -0.84
N VAL A 39 5.61 16.05 -1.53
CA VAL A 39 5.55 17.39 -0.91
C VAL A 39 4.14 17.68 -0.36
N VAL A 40 3.08 17.30 -1.08
CA VAL A 40 1.70 17.46 -0.58
C VAL A 40 1.46 16.59 0.66
N CYS A 41 1.96 15.37 0.68
CA CYS A 41 1.84 14.45 1.82
C CYS A 41 2.53 15.00 3.07
N GLU A 42 3.75 15.52 2.92
CA GLU A 42 4.49 16.11 4.04
C GLU A 42 3.77 17.33 4.64
N ASN A 43 3.21 18.18 3.78
CA ASN A 43 2.39 19.31 4.22
C ASN A 43 1.11 18.85 4.94
N LEU A 44 0.45 17.80 4.45
CA LEU A 44 -0.73 17.21 5.08
C LEU A 44 -0.42 16.65 6.46
N VAL A 45 0.67 15.89 6.60
CA VAL A 45 1.14 15.33 7.87
C VAL A 45 1.47 16.44 8.87
N ASN A 46 2.15 17.49 8.44
CA ASN A 46 2.44 18.66 9.29
C ASN A 46 1.16 19.38 9.75
N ARG A 47 0.18 19.56 8.86
CA ARG A 47 -1.13 20.13 9.22
C ARG A 47 -1.88 19.26 10.22
N LEU A 48 -1.87 17.94 10.03
CA LEU A 48 -2.54 16.99 10.91
C LEU A 48 -1.92 17.00 12.31
N ARG A 49 -0.58 16.99 12.38
CA ARG A 49 0.18 17.13 13.64
C ARG A 49 -0.23 18.40 14.38
N ARG A 50 -0.24 19.56 13.72
CA ARG A 50 -0.63 20.85 14.34
C ARG A 50 -2.07 20.86 14.85
N LYS A 51 -3.02 20.35 14.06
CA LYS A 51 -4.44 20.26 14.46
C LYS A 51 -4.62 19.34 15.66
N PHE A 52 -3.90 18.22 15.69
CA PHE A 52 -3.98 17.27 16.79
C PHE A 52 -3.40 17.84 18.09
N PHE A 53 -2.23 18.49 18.03
CA PHE A 53 -1.68 19.20 19.20
C PHE A 53 -2.65 20.28 19.71
N LYS A 54 -3.26 21.05 18.81
CA LYS A 54 -4.27 22.05 19.19
C LYS A 54 -5.49 21.42 19.86
N ALA A 55 -5.94 20.25 19.40
CA ALA A 55 -7.07 19.54 19.98
C ALA A 55 -6.74 18.98 21.36
N ILE A 56 -5.56 18.39 21.55
CA ILE A 56 -5.11 17.87 22.85
C ILE A 56 -5.05 18.98 23.90
N LEU A 57 -4.52 20.16 23.56
CA LEU A 57 -4.40 21.26 24.51
C LEU A 57 -5.75 21.81 25.01
N HIS A 58 -6.85 21.55 24.30
CA HIS A 58 -8.20 21.97 24.71
C HIS A 58 -8.99 20.86 25.40
N GLN A 59 -8.39 19.70 25.65
CA GLN A 59 -9.07 18.56 26.23
C GLN A 59 -9.13 18.65 27.77
N ASP A 60 -10.24 18.19 28.36
CA ASP A 60 -10.45 18.23 29.81
C ASP A 60 -9.46 17.37 30.61
N ILE A 61 -9.16 17.78 31.85
CA ILE A 61 -8.22 17.06 32.74
C ILE A 61 -8.70 15.63 33.06
N ALA A 62 -10.02 15.41 33.13
CA ALA A 62 -10.61 14.08 33.35
C ALA A 62 -10.37 13.11 32.19
N TRP A 63 -10.09 13.61 30.99
CA TRP A 63 -9.70 12.80 29.84
C TRP A 63 -8.23 12.38 29.93
N PHE A 64 -7.35 13.27 30.41
CA PHE A 64 -5.94 12.96 30.62
C PHE A 64 -5.72 11.91 31.72
N ASP A 65 -6.60 11.83 32.71
CA ASP A 65 -6.52 10.80 33.76
C ASP A 65 -6.82 9.38 33.21
N LYS A 66 -7.67 9.28 32.18
CA LYS A 66 -7.98 8.01 31.49
C LYS A 66 -6.97 7.65 30.40
N ASN A 67 -6.30 8.63 29.83
CA ASN A 67 -5.42 8.46 28.68
C ASN A 67 -3.99 8.87 29.03
N ASN A 68 -3.10 7.90 29.20
CA ASN A 68 -1.69 8.16 29.45
C ASN A 68 -1.07 8.99 28.30
N SER A 69 -0.54 10.17 28.63
CA SER A 69 0.04 11.13 27.69
C SER A 69 1.12 10.51 26.78
N GLY A 70 1.91 9.56 27.30
CA GLY A 70 2.95 8.88 26.54
C GLY A 70 2.39 7.95 25.45
N GLU A 71 1.31 7.23 25.74
CA GLU A 71 0.66 6.33 24.79
C GLU A 71 -0.01 7.10 23.65
N LEU A 72 -0.62 8.25 23.97
CA LEU A 72 -1.28 9.10 22.99
C LEU A 72 -0.29 9.70 21.97
N ALA A 73 0.88 10.15 22.44
CA ALA A 73 1.92 10.67 21.58
C ALA A 73 2.45 9.59 20.62
N THR A 74 2.74 8.39 21.12
CA THR A 74 3.16 7.26 20.29
C THR A 74 2.09 6.87 19.28
N LYS A 75 0.81 6.75 19.70
CA LYS A 75 -0.31 6.48 18.79
C LYS A 75 -0.46 7.54 17.70
N LEU A 76 -0.21 8.81 18.01
CA LEU A 76 -0.20 9.87 17.01
C LEU A 76 0.91 9.66 15.99
N PHE A 77 2.14 9.43 16.44
CA PHE A 77 3.28 9.22 15.55
C PHE A 77 3.05 8.02 14.64
N ASP A 78 2.58 6.89 15.18
CA ASP A 78 2.18 5.71 14.42
C ASP A 78 1.12 6.03 13.36
N ASN A 79 0.08 6.80 13.72
CA ASN A 79 -0.97 7.18 12.78
C ASN A 79 -0.45 8.12 11.68
N LEU A 80 0.42 9.06 12.03
CA LEU A 80 1.05 9.96 11.06
C LEU A 80 1.97 9.21 10.10
N GLU A 81 2.72 8.23 10.60
CA GLU A 81 3.59 7.38 9.80
C GLU A 81 2.77 6.51 8.83
N ARG A 82 1.73 5.82 9.32
CA ARG A 82 0.80 5.06 8.48
C ARG A 82 0.16 5.91 7.37
N ILE A 83 -0.22 7.15 7.68
CA ILE A 83 -0.77 8.07 6.67
C ILE A 83 0.31 8.48 5.67
N LYS A 84 1.53 8.77 6.12
CA LYS A 84 2.65 9.14 5.24
C LYS A 84 2.99 8.01 4.28
N GLU A 85 3.09 6.78 4.77
CA GLU A 85 3.34 5.58 3.96
C GLU A 85 2.18 5.27 3.00
N GLY A 86 0.94 5.46 3.46
CA GLY A 86 -0.26 5.25 2.65
C GLY A 86 -0.45 6.28 1.54
N THR A 87 -0.05 7.52 1.78
CA THR A 87 -0.35 8.66 0.89
C THR A 87 0.80 8.99 -0.06
N GLY A 88 2.05 8.88 0.41
CA GLY A 88 3.24 9.37 -0.31
C GLY A 88 3.41 8.82 -1.72
N GLU A 89 3.73 7.53 -1.82
CA GLU A 89 4.06 6.89 -3.10
C GLU A 89 2.87 6.11 -3.68
N LYS A 90 2.11 5.45 -2.79
CA LYS A 90 1.03 4.54 -3.19
C LYS A 90 -0.12 5.25 -3.91
N ILE A 91 -0.51 6.45 -3.48
CA ILE A 91 -1.59 7.20 -4.15
C ILE A 91 -1.15 7.67 -5.54
N GLY A 92 0.10 8.11 -5.68
CA GLY A 92 0.64 8.52 -6.99
C GLY A 92 0.64 7.39 -8.00
N LEU A 93 1.09 6.20 -7.58
CA LEU A 93 1.03 4.99 -8.40
C LEU A 93 -0.41 4.57 -8.70
N THR A 94 -1.31 4.66 -7.73
CA THR A 94 -2.72 4.28 -7.93
C THR A 94 -3.39 5.16 -8.97
N ILE A 95 -3.22 6.49 -8.87
CA ILE A 95 -3.77 7.43 -9.86
C ILE A 95 -3.15 7.17 -11.24
N GLN A 96 -1.85 6.90 -11.30
CA GLN A 96 -1.17 6.56 -12.55
C GLN A 96 -1.75 5.29 -13.18
N TYR A 97 -1.94 4.22 -12.41
CA TYR A 97 -2.51 2.97 -12.94
C TYR A 97 -3.96 3.15 -13.39
N ILE A 98 -4.75 3.97 -12.70
CA ILE A 98 -6.12 4.30 -13.14
C ILE A 98 -6.07 5.05 -14.47
N ALA A 99 -5.24 6.08 -14.58
CA ALA A 99 -5.09 6.85 -15.82
C ALA A 99 -4.59 5.97 -16.99
N GLN A 100 -3.59 5.11 -16.74
CA GLN A 100 -3.05 4.18 -17.72
C GLN A 100 -4.10 3.16 -18.18
N SER A 101 -4.89 2.64 -17.24
CA SER A 101 -5.98 1.71 -17.53
C SER A 101 -7.02 2.38 -18.43
N LEU A 102 -7.49 3.57 -18.07
CA LEU A 102 -8.47 4.32 -18.86
C LEU A 102 -7.94 4.71 -20.25
N GLY A 103 -6.68 5.17 -20.33
CA GLY A 103 -6.04 5.47 -21.60
C GLY A 103 -5.89 4.23 -22.50
N GLY A 104 -5.49 3.10 -21.91
CA GLY A 104 -5.42 1.82 -22.60
C GLY A 104 -6.77 1.34 -23.13
N PHE A 105 -7.83 1.44 -22.31
CA PHE A 105 -9.18 1.11 -22.74
C PHE A 105 -9.67 2.01 -23.87
N ALA A 106 -9.43 3.32 -23.80
CA ALA A 106 -9.82 4.26 -24.84
C ALA A 106 -9.16 3.92 -26.19
N ILE A 107 -7.85 3.65 -26.20
CA ILE A 107 -7.12 3.28 -27.42
C ILE A 107 -7.60 1.92 -27.94
N ALA A 108 -7.86 0.96 -27.05
CA ALA A 108 -8.29 -0.38 -27.44
C ALA A 108 -9.68 -0.36 -28.10
N PHE A 109 -10.60 0.48 -27.64
CA PHE A 109 -11.93 0.64 -28.24
C PHE A 109 -11.86 1.22 -29.66
N VAL A 110 -10.87 2.07 -29.96
CA VAL A 110 -10.70 2.68 -31.29
C VAL A 110 -10.24 1.66 -32.34
N PHE A 111 -9.37 0.71 -31.98
CA PHE A 111 -8.82 -0.25 -32.94
C PHE A 111 -9.79 -1.37 -33.31
N SER A 112 -10.48 -1.97 -32.35
CA SER A 112 -11.41 -3.08 -32.59
C SER A 112 -12.33 -3.35 -31.39
N TRP A 113 -13.61 -3.02 -31.54
CA TRP A 113 -14.62 -3.23 -30.49
C TRP A 113 -14.90 -4.70 -30.16
N LYS A 114 -14.70 -5.63 -31.12
CA LYS A 114 -15.00 -7.07 -30.90
C LYS A 114 -13.96 -7.76 -30.00
N LEU A 115 -12.67 -7.43 -30.15
CA LEU A 115 -11.59 -8.02 -29.36
C LEU A 115 -11.55 -7.48 -27.93
N THR A 116 -11.87 -6.19 -27.77
CA THR A 116 -11.90 -5.52 -26.46
C THR A 116 -12.99 -6.05 -25.54
N LEU A 117 -14.18 -6.35 -26.06
CA LEU A 117 -15.27 -6.97 -25.26
C LEU A 117 -14.86 -8.31 -24.63
N ILE A 118 -14.12 -9.14 -25.36
CA ILE A 118 -13.66 -10.44 -24.85
C ILE A 118 -12.64 -10.24 -23.72
N MET A 119 -11.65 -9.36 -23.94
CA MET A 119 -10.64 -9.04 -22.93
C MET A 119 -11.25 -8.38 -21.69
N MET A 120 -12.25 -7.51 -21.88
CA MET A 120 -12.96 -6.84 -20.80
C MET A 120 -13.80 -7.79 -19.96
N SER A 121 -14.24 -8.94 -20.48
CA SER A 121 -14.89 -9.98 -19.66
C SER A 121 -13.88 -10.84 -18.90
N LEU A 122 -12.69 -11.06 -19.45
CA LEU A 122 -11.65 -11.90 -18.85
C LEU A 122 -11.00 -11.24 -17.62
N THR A 123 -10.73 -9.94 -17.71
CA THR A 123 -10.11 -9.14 -16.63
C THR A 123 -10.91 -9.16 -15.31
N PRO A 124 -12.21 -8.83 -15.27
CA PRO A 124 -13.00 -8.90 -14.04
C PRO A 124 -13.18 -10.33 -13.55
N PHE A 125 -13.27 -11.33 -14.45
CA PHE A 125 -13.35 -12.74 -14.04
C PHE A 125 -12.11 -13.17 -13.25
N MET A 126 -10.91 -12.81 -13.71
CA MET A 126 -9.66 -13.05 -12.99
C MET A 126 -9.62 -12.32 -11.64
N ILE A 127 -10.07 -11.07 -11.58
CA ILE A 127 -10.12 -10.28 -10.34
C ILE A 127 -11.09 -10.91 -9.33
N VAL A 128 -12.27 -11.37 -9.78
CA VAL A 128 -13.26 -12.02 -8.91
C VAL A 128 -12.69 -13.31 -8.33
N CYS A 129 -12.12 -14.18 -9.16
CA CYS A 129 -11.49 -15.43 -8.70
C CYS A 129 -10.33 -15.17 -7.73
N GLY A 130 -9.45 -14.20 -8.03
CA GLY A 130 -8.34 -13.83 -7.16
C GLY A 130 -8.80 -13.24 -5.83
N SER A 131 -9.78 -12.32 -5.86
CA SER A 131 -10.33 -11.71 -4.65
C SER A 131 -11.09 -12.71 -3.77
N PHE A 132 -11.77 -13.69 -4.38
CA PHE A 132 -12.41 -14.77 -3.66
C PHE A 132 -11.38 -15.62 -2.91
N MET A 133 -10.31 -16.05 -3.58
CA MET A 133 -9.21 -16.78 -2.93
C MET A 133 -8.55 -15.96 -1.82
N ALA A 134 -8.25 -14.68 -2.06
CA ALA A 134 -7.64 -13.80 -1.06
C ALA A 134 -8.55 -13.60 0.17
N LYS A 135 -9.86 -13.42 -0.03
CA LYS A 135 -10.83 -13.30 1.07
C LYS A 135 -10.90 -14.58 1.88
N ARG A 136 -10.92 -15.74 1.22
CA ARG A 136 -10.94 -17.04 1.90
C ARG A 136 -9.67 -17.24 2.72
N ALA A 137 -8.49 -16.98 2.15
CA ALA A 137 -7.22 -17.06 2.87
C ALA A 137 -7.22 -16.15 4.11
N ALA A 138 -7.66 -14.90 3.96
CA ALA A 138 -7.71 -13.95 5.08
C ALA A 138 -8.69 -14.39 6.19
N LEU A 139 -9.81 -15.03 5.84
CA LEU A 139 -10.75 -15.57 6.82
C LEU A 139 -10.14 -16.73 7.61
N VAL A 140 -9.49 -17.67 6.91
CA VAL A 140 -8.80 -18.79 7.54
C VAL A 140 -7.72 -18.27 8.48
N THR A 141 -6.86 -17.35 8.05
CA THR A 141 -5.81 -16.77 8.91
C THR A 141 -6.37 -16.12 10.18
N LYS A 142 -7.51 -15.44 10.11
CA LYS A 142 -8.16 -14.86 11.29
C LYS A 142 -8.68 -15.91 12.25
N GLU A 143 -9.26 -16.98 11.71
CA GLU A 143 -9.78 -18.08 12.51
C GLU A 143 -8.64 -18.87 13.20
N GLU A 144 -7.57 -19.16 12.46
CA GLU A 144 -6.36 -19.77 13.00
C GLU A 144 -5.77 -18.91 14.12
N ALA A 145 -5.58 -17.60 13.89
CA ALA A 145 -5.05 -16.68 14.90
C ALA A 145 -5.91 -16.66 16.18
N LYS A 146 -7.23 -16.80 16.05
CA LYS A 146 -8.13 -16.88 17.21
C LYS A 146 -7.95 -18.18 18.00
N LYS A 147 -7.85 -19.32 17.31
CA LYS A 147 -7.60 -20.63 17.96
C LYS A 147 -6.24 -20.66 18.66
N TYR A 148 -5.21 -20.08 18.04
CA TYR A 148 -3.89 -19.95 18.65
C TYR A 148 -3.90 -19.03 19.88
N ALA A 149 -4.64 -17.92 19.84
CA ALA A 149 -4.77 -17.02 20.98
C ALA A 149 -5.47 -17.70 22.17
N GLU A 150 -6.48 -18.52 21.92
CA GLU A 150 -7.20 -19.25 22.96
C GLU A 150 -6.32 -20.32 23.63
N ALA A 151 -5.59 -21.12 22.83
CA ALA A 151 -4.63 -22.09 23.36
C ALA A 151 -3.48 -21.42 24.13
N GLY A 152 -2.96 -20.29 23.61
CA GLY A 152 -1.95 -19.48 24.27
C GLY A 152 -2.42 -18.95 25.62
N ARG A 153 -3.67 -18.47 25.70
CA ARG A 153 -4.28 -18.00 26.96
C ARG A 153 -4.34 -19.11 28.02
N VAL A 154 -4.75 -20.32 27.64
CA VAL A 154 -4.81 -21.47 28.59
C VAL A 154 -3.41 -21.85 29.07
N ALA A 155 -2.43 -21.88 28.18
CA ALA A 155 -1.04 -22.13 28.55
C ALA A 155 -0.50 -21.04 29.50
N GLU A 156 -0.80 -19.77 29.23
CA GLU A 156 -0.41 -18.63 30.06
C GLU A 156 -1.06 -18.69 31.45
N GLU A 157 -2.34 -19.11 31.53
CA GLU A 157 -3.07 -19.32 32.78
C GLU A 157 -2.44 -20.42 33.64
N ALA A 158 -2.06 -21.54 33.02
CA ALA A 158 -1.35 -22.65 33.68
C ALA A 158 0.06 -22.24 34.16
N LEU A 159 0.80 -21.46 33.36
CA LEU A 159 2.12 -20.95 33.76
C LEU A 159 2.01 -19.94 34.91
N THR A 160 1.01 -19.07 34.88
CA THR A 160 0.76 -18.07 35.94
C THR A 160 0.38 -18.74 37.26
N SER A 161 -0.32 -19.89 37.20
CA SER A 161 -0.73 -20.69 38.36
C SER A 161 0.21 -21.88 38.65
N MET A 162 1.44 -21.88 38.13
CA MET A 162 2.38 -23.00 38.25
C MET A 162 2.58 -23.50 39.69
N LYS A 163 2.62 -22.58 40.67
CA LYS A 163 2.82 -22.94 42.09
C LYS A 163 1.66 -23.75 42.67
N THR A 164 0.43 -23.55 42.17
CA THR A 164 -0.75 -24.34 42.56
C THR A 164 -0.87 -25.61 41.73
N VAL A 165 -0.54 -25.60 40.43
CA VAL A 165 -0.53 -26.80 39.57
C VAL A 165 0.47 -27.86 40.08
N ILE A 166 1.66 -27.44 40.50
CA ILE A 166 2.68 -28.33 41.08
C ILE A 166 2.23 -28.85 42.46
N ALA A 167 1.60 -28.01 43.28
CA ALA A 167 1.12 -28.41 44.61
C ALA A 167 0.02 -29.49 44.54
N PHE A 168 -0.77 -29.53 43.47
CA PHE A 168 -1.84 -30.51 43.25
C PHE A 168 -1.47 -31.67 42.32
N ASN A 169 -0.21 -31.81 41.88
CA ASN A 169 0.23 -32.84 40.90
C ASN A 169 -0.63 -32.88 39.61
N GLY A 170 -1.15 -31.73 39.16
CA GLY A 170 -2.09 -31.64 38.03
C GLY A 170 -1.46 -31.70 36.63
N GLN A 171 -0.25 -32.27 36.47
CA GLN A 171 0.56 -32.14 35.24
C GLN A 171 0.03 -32.93 34.03
N GLN A 172 -1.00 -33.78 34.19
CA GLN A 172 -1.49 -34.68 33.13
C GLN A 172 -2.82 -34.27 32.49
N TYR A 173 -3.28 -33.03 32.72
CA TYR A 173 -4.48 -32.47 32.11
C TYR A 173 -4.22 -31.04 31.65
#